data_AF-A0A6H2NQZ9-F1
#
_entry.id   AF-A0A6H2NQZ9-F1
#
_cell.length_a   1.000
_cell.length_b   1.000
_cell.length_c   1.000
_cell.angle_alpha   90.00
_cell.angle_beta   90.00
_cell.angle_gamma   90.00
#
_symmetry.space_group_name_H-M   'P 1'
#
loop_
_entity.id
_entity.type
_entity.pdbx_description
1 polymer ?
#
loop_
_entity_poly.entity_id
_entity_poly.type
_entity_poly.pdbx_seq_one_letter_code
_entity_poly.pdbx_strand_id
1 'polypeptide(L)' 'MDTLFGSADSQLVLLVAAIAVVILASRLLFQVLNLGWRSLLGIVVIVLVLQYGFGIAPKQLWFEISHLPQMATRFFQGLG' A
#
# COMPACT_ATOMS: atom_id res chain seq x y z
N MET A 1 43.96 -9.08 32.06
CA MET A 1 42.57 -8.60 32.33
C MET A 1 41.90 -8.27 30.99
N ASP A 2 42.09 -9.13 29.98
CA ASP A 2 41.92 -8.79 28.57
C ASP A 2 40.68 -9.46 27.93
N THR A 3 40.07 -10.41 28.64
CA THR A 3 38.86 -11.14 28.20
C THR A 3 37.57 -10.38 28.50
N LEU A 4 37.61 -9.37 29.36
CA LEU A 4 36.44 -8.53 29.71
C LEU A 4 36.21 -7.39 28.71
N PHE A 5 37.23 -6.97 27.95
CA PHE A 5 37.10 -5.91 26.96
C PHE A 5 36.54 -6.42 25.61
N GLY A 6 36.80 -7.68 25.24
CA GLY A 6 36.26 -8.27 24.00
C GLY A 6 34.75 -8.58 24.04
N SER A 7 34.19 -8.86 25.22
CA SER A 7 32.75 -9.08 25.40
C SER A 7 31.95 -7.78 25.38
N ALA A 8 32.50 -6.69 25.92
CA ALA A 8 31.90 -5.36 25.85
C ALA A 8 31.80 -4.83 24.41
N ASP A 9 32.84 -5.03 23.59
CA ASP A 9 32.84 -4.65 22.17
C ASP A 9 31.77 -5.41 21.37
N SER A 10 31.69 -6.72 21.56
CA SER A 10 30.68 -7.57 20.89
C SER A 10 29.25 -7.16 21.23
N GLN A 11 29.01 -6.73 22.47
CA GLN A 11 27.70 -6.28 22.93
C GLN A 11 27.33 -4.89 22.39
N LEU A 12 28.30 -3.97 22.28
CA LEU A 12 28.10 -2.69 21.62
C LEU A 12 27.80 -2.86 20.12
N VAL A 13 28.53 -3.76 19.44
CA VAL A 13 28.29 -4.09 18.03
C VAL A 13 26.89 -4.70 17.85
N LEU A 14 26.49 -5.62 18.73
CA LEU A 14 25.13 -6.20 18.72
C LEU A 14 24.05 -5.14 18.96
N LEU A 15 24.29 -4.20 19.88
CA LEU A 15 23.35 -3.12 20.19
C LEU A 15 23.18 -2.19 18.97
N VAL A 16 24.28 -1.79 18.34
CA VAL A 16 24.26 -0.96 17.13
C VAL A 16 23.58 -1.69 15.97
N ALA A 17 23.89 -2.98 15.78
CA ALA A 17 23.26 -3.81 14.76
C ALA A 17 21.74 -3.95 14.99
N ALA A 18 21.32 -4.18 16.24
CA ALA A 18 19.90 -4.28 16.60
C ALA A 18 19.16 -2.95 16.33
N ILE A 19 19.73 -1.82 16.72
CA ILE A 19 19.17 -0.49 16.44
C ILE A 19 19.06 -0.26 14.93
N ALA A 20 20.09 -0.60 14.17
CA ALA A 20 20.08 -0.47 12.71
C ALA A 20 18.96 -1.32 12.06
N VAL A 21 18.78 -2.56 12.52
CA VAL A 21 17.73 -3.46 12.04
C VAL A 21 16.34 -2.91 12.38
N VAL A 22 16.13 -2.42 13.61
CA VAL A 22 14.85 -1.84 14.03
C VAL A 22 14.49 -0.59 13.21
N ILE A 23 15.46 0.29 12.97
CA ILE A 23 15.26 1.48 12.11
C ILE A 23 14.91 1.06 10.68
N LEU A 24 15.62 0.06 10.15
CA LEU A 24 15.39 -0.43 8.80
C LEU A 24 14.00 -1.07 8.66
N ALA A 25 13.61 -1.91 9.62
CA ALA A 25 12.29 -2.54 9.67
C ALA A 25 11.17 -1.50 9.82
N SER A 26 11.35 -0.51 10.69
CA SER A 26 10.40 0.59 10.87
C SER A 26 10.22 1.39 9.59
N ARG A 27 11.33 1.75 8.91
CA ARG A 27 11.30 2.45 7.63
C ARG A 27 10.56 1.64 6.55
N LEU A 28 10.82 0.34 6.47
CA LEU A 28 10.14 -0.56 5.53
C LEU A 28 8.65 -0.65 5.82
N LEU A 29 8.25 -0.77 7.09
CA LEU A 29 6.83 -0.74 7.49
C LEU A 29 6.15 0.56 7.07
N PHE A 30 6.76 1.70 7.36
CA PHE A 30 6.21 3.00 6.92
C PHE A 30 6.18 3.12 5.39
N GLN A 31 7.15 2.56 4.68
CA GLN A 31 7.17 2.56 3.21
C GLN A 31 6.02 1.72 2.62
N VAL A 32 5.76 0.54 3.18
CA VAL A 32 4.63 -0.32 2.80
C VAL A 32 3.29 0.36 3.08
N LEU A 33 3.14 1.00 4.24
CA LEU A 33 1.94 1.78 4.56
C LEU A 33 1.75 2.97 3.61
N ASN A 34 2.83 3.64 3.22
CA ASN A 34 2.79 4.81 2.33
C ASN A 34 2.51 4.43 0.86
N LEU A 35 2.88 3.21 0.43
CA LEU A 35 2.51 2.65 -0.87
C LEU A 35 0.99 2.49 -1.00
N GLY A 36 0.32 2.07 0.07
CA GLY A 36 -1.15 2.01 0.14
C GLY A 36 -1.81 3.39 0.02
N TRP A 37 -1.23 4.40 0.67
CA TRP A 37 -1.75 5.77 0.65
C TRP A 37 -1.68 6.43 -0.73
N ARG A 38 -0.61 6.21 -1.50
CA ARG A 38 -0.53 6.73 -2.88
C ARG A 38 -1.60 6.12 -3.79
N SER A 39 -1.85 4.82 -3.66
CA SER A 39 -2.89 4.13 -4.42
C SER A 39 -4.29 4.65 -4.05
N LEU A 40 -4.56 4.78 -2.75
CA LEU A 40 -5.81 5.35 -2.24
C LEU A 40 -6.01 6.79 -2.69
N LEU A 41 -4.97 7.62 -2.65
CA LEU A 41 -5.01 8.99 -3.17
C LEU A 41 -5.30 9.02 -4.67
N GLY A 42 -4.70 8.13 -5.46
CA GLY A 42 -4.99 8.00 -6.90
C GLY A 42 -6.46 7.67 -7.15
N ILE A 43 -7.02 6.70 -6.41
CA ILE A 43 -8.43 6.33 -6.50
C ILE A 43 -9.33 7.51 -6.09
N VAL A 44 -9.00 8.20 -5.00
CA VAL A 44 -9.75 9.38 -4.53
C VAL A 44 -9.71 10.50 -5.57
N VAL A 45 -8.56 10.76 -6.21
CA VAL A 45 -8.44 11.77 -7.28
C VAL A 45 -9.30 11.39 -8.48
N ILE A 46 -9.26 10.14 -8.95
CA ILE A 46 -10.11 9.68 -10.06
C ILE A 46 -11.59 9.84 -9.70
N VAL A 47 -11.98 9.42 -8.50
CA VAL A 47 -13.35 9.55 -7.99
C VAL A 47 -13.77 11.02 -7.88
N LEU A 48 -12.88 11.92 -7.46
CA LEU A 48 -13.13 13.36 -7.41
C LEU A 48 -13.25 13.97 -8.81
N VAL A 49 -12.42 13.58 -9.76
CA VAL A 49 -12.51 14.02 -11.16
C VAL A 49 -13.83 13.56 -11.78
N LEU A 50 -14.26 12.33 -11.52
CA LEU A 50 -15.57 11.84 -11.97
C LEU A 50 -16.73 12.58 -11.29
N GLN A 51 -16.62 12.89 -10.00
CA GLN A 51 -17.65 13.65 -9.28
C GLN A 51 -17.73 15.11 -9.74
N TYR A 52 -16.61 15.83 -9.77
CA TYR A 52 -16.58 17.26 -10.09
C TYR A 52 -16.62 17.54 -11.59
N GLY A 53 -16.02 16.67 -12.40
CA GLY A 53 -15.98 16.81 -13.87
C GLY A 53 -17.23 16.27 -14.56
N PHE A 54 -17.81 15.18 -14.07
CA PHE A 54 -18.96 14.53 -14.70
C PHE A 54 -20.25 14.60 -13.86
N GLY A 55 -20.21 15.10 -12.62
CA GLY A 55 -21.39 15.20 -11.75
C GLY A 55 -21.88 13.84 -11.21
N ILE A 56 -21.09 12.78 -11.35
CA ILE A 56 -21.53 11.40 -11.05
C ILE A 56 -21.17 11.06 -9.60
N ALA A 57 -22.18 10.70 -8.80
CA ALA A 57 -21.95 10.26 -7.43
C ALA A 57 -21.20 8.91 -7.42
N PRO A 58 -20.25 8.68 -6.50
CA PRO A 58 -19.47 7.44 -6.46
C PRO A 58 -20.35 6.20 -6.25
N LYS A 59 -21.52 6.38 -5.62
CA LYS A 59 -22.56 5.35 -5.46
C LYS A 59 -23.19 4.94 -6.79
N GLN A 60 -23.39 5.89 -7.72
CA GLN A 60 -23.91 5.61 -9.06
C GLN A 60 -22.88 4.88 -9.90
N LEU A 61 -21.62 5.33 -9.89
CA LEU A 61 -20.50 4.63 -10.52
C LEU A 61 -20.36 3.19 -10.02
N TRP A 62 -20.42 2.99 -8.70
CA TRP A 62 -20.33 1.66 -8.12
C TRP A 62 -21.53 0.78 -8.50
N PHE A 63 -22.73 1.35 -8.53
CA PHE A 63 -23.92 0.68 -9.00
C PHE A 63 -23.79 0.24 -10.47
N GLU A 64 -23.35 1.14 -11.36
CA GLU A 64 -23.07 0.84 -12.77
C GLU A 64 -22.01 -0.27 -12.91
N ILE A 65 -20.88 -0.15 -12.19
CA ILE A 65 -19.77 -1.11 -12.23
C ILE A 65 -20.21 -2.50 -11.76
N SER A 66 -21.05 -2.59 -10.72
CA SER A 66 -21.59 -3.88 -10.26
C SER A 66 -22.52 -4.55 -11.28
N HIS A 67 -23.09 -3.80 -12.23
CA HIS A 67 -23.93 -4.32 -13.31
C HIS A 67 -23.11 -4.64 -14.58
N LEU A 68 -21.91 -4.07 -14.74
CA LEU A 68 -20.99 -4.39 -15.85
C LEU A 68 -20.61 -5.87 -15.98
N PRO A 69 -20.34 -6.67 -14.92
CA PRO A 69 -20.02 -8.08 -15.09
C PRO A 69 -21.13 -8.86 -15.79
N GLN A 70 -22.40 -8.49 -15.58
CA GLN A 70 -23.53 -9.12 -16.28
C GLN A 70 -23.62 -8.70 -17.75
N MET A 71 -23.21 -7.48 -18.10
CA MET A 71 -23.09 -7.04 -19.50
C MET A 71 -21.90 -7.70 -20.18
N ALA A 72 -20.77 -7.84 -19.48
CA ALA A 72 -19.58 -8.51 -19.98
C ALA A 72 -19.87 -9.98 -20.31
N THR A 73 -20.52 -10.73 -19.40
CA THR A 73 -20.87 -12.13 -19.66
C THR A 73 -21.78 -12.30 -20.89
N ARG A 74 -22.75 -11.41 -21.08
CA ARG A 74 -23.61 -11.40 -22.28
C ARG A 74 -22.83 -11.04 -23.55
N PHE A 75 -21.91 -10.09 -23.48
CA PHE A 75 -21.07 -9.71 -24.63
C PHE A 75 -20.12 -10.84 -25.05
N PHE A 76 -19.49 -11.51 -24.08
CA PHE A 76 -18.66 -12.69 -24.33
C PHE A 76 -19.47 -13.89 -24.83
N GLN A 77 -20.69 -14.10 -24.34
CA GLN A 77 -21.61 -15.12 -24.85
C GLN A 77 -22.10 -14.83 -26.27
N GLY A 78 -22.21 -13.57 -26.67
CA GLY A 78 -22.59 -13.17 -28.03
C GLY A 78 -21.43 -13.18 -29.04
N LEU A 79 -20.19 -13.36 -28.59
CA LEU A 79 -18.99 -13.42 -29.43
C LEU A 79 -18.48 -14.87 -29.68
N GLY A 80 -19.11 -15.88 -29.07
CA GLY A 80 -18.86 -17.31 -29.32
C GLY A 80 -19.96 -17.93 -30.18
#